data_AF-A0A1I9G9K2-F1
#
_entry.id   AF-A0A1I9G9K2-F1
#
_cell.length_a   1.000
_cell.length_b   1.000
_cell.length_c   1.000
_cell.angle_alpha   90.00
_cell.angle_beta   90.00
_cell.angle_gamma   90.00
#
_symmetry.space_group_name_H-M   'P 1'
#
loop_
_entity.id
_entity.type
_entity.pdbx_description
1 polymer ?
#
loop_
_entity_poly.entity_id
_entity_poly.type
_entity_poly.pdbx_seq_one_letter_code
_entity_poly.pdbx_strand_id
1 'polypeptide(L)'
;PTYTNLNRLIAQIVSSITASLRFDGALNVDLTEFQTNLVPYPRIHFPLATYSPIISAEKAFHEQLSVSEITNKCFEPGSQMVKCDPRNGKYMACCLLYRGDVVPKDVNSAIAVIKTKRTIQFVDW
;
A
#
# COMPACT_ATOMS: atom_id res chain seq x y z
N PRO A 1 6.29 13.20 -18.69
CA PRO A 1 6.56 11.77 -18.37
C PRO A 1 6.57 10.91 -19.65
N THR A 2 7.62 10.14 -19.86
CA THR A 2 7.72 9.13 -20.93
C THR A 2 7.27 7.76 -20.43
N TYR A 3 7.08 6.79 -21.33
CA TYR A 3 6.80 5.40 -20.95
C TYR A 3 7.85 4.83 -20.00
N THR A 4 9.12 5.21 -20.16
CA THR A 4 10.19 4.82 -19.23
C THR A 4 9.92 5.32 -17.81
N ASN A 5 9.36 6.52 -17.63
CA ASN A 5 9.02 7.02 -16.31
C ASN A 5 7.87 6.22 -15.68
N LEU A 6 6.83 5.90 -16.46
CA LEU A 6 5.71 5.08 -16.01
C LEU A 6 6.15 3.67 -15.64
N ASN A 7 6.95 3.04 -16.50
CA ASN A 7 7.46 1.69 -16.31
C ASN A 7 8.34 1.59 -15.06
N ARG A 8 9.15 2.62 -14.76
CA ARG A 8 9.94 2.64 -13.52
C ARG A 8 9.05 2.61 -12.28
N LEU A 9 7.96 3.37 -12.27
CA LEU A 9 7.02 3.38 -11.15
C LEU A 9 6.32 2.02 -11.01
N ILE A 10 5.79 1.49 -12.11
CA ILE A 10 5.11 0.18 -12.12
C ILE A 10 6.07 -0.92 -11.65
N ALA A 11 7.32 -0.92 -12.12
CA ALA A 11 8.32 -1.89 -11.73
C ALA A 11 8.62 -1.86 -10.21
N GLN A 12 8.64 -0.69 -9.58
CA GLN A 12 8.81 -0.59 -8.12
C GLN A 12 7.64 -1.26 -7.38
N ILE A 13 6.41 -1.02 -7.82
CA ILE A 13 5.21 -1.59 -7.19
C ILE A 13 5.18 -3.11 -7.35
N VAL A 14 5.43 -3.61 -8.55
CA VAL A 14 5.51 -5.06 -8.82
C VAL A 14 6.65 -5.69 -8.00
N SER A 15 7.79 -4.99 -7.87
CA SER A 15 8.89 -5.44 -7.02
C SER A 15 8.48 -5.55 -5.56
N SER A 16 7.72 -4.59 -5.02
CA SER A 16 7.23 -4.60 -3.64
C SER A 16 6.21 -5.72 -3.38
N ILE A 17 5.30 -5.97 -4.32
CA ILE A 17 4.30 -7.06 -4.19
C ILE A 17 5.00 -8.43 -4.17
N THR A 18 6.05 -8.61 -4.98
CA THR A 18 6.78 -9.88 -5.08
C THR A 18 7.97 -9.97 -4.12
N ALA A 19 8.16 -9.00 -3.22
CA ALA A 19 9.33 -8.95 -2.35
C ALA A 19 9.34 -10.10 -1.32
N SER A 20 8.18 -10.42 -0.75
CA SER A 20 8.00 -11.51 0.23
C SER A 20 8.36 -12.90 -0.32
N LEU A 21 8.29 -13.09 -1.64
CA LEU A 21 8.71 -14.33 -2.29
C LEU A 21 10.22 -14.41 -2.53
N ARG A 22 10.91 -13.27 -2.50
CA ARG A 22 12.32 -13.14 -2.94
C ARG A 22 13.27 -12.87 -1.79
N PHE A 23 12.77 -12.33 -0.69
CA PHE A 23 13.55 -11.96 0.49
C PHE A 23 12.84 -12.43 1.75
N ASP A 24 13.64 -12.77 2.75
CA ASP A 24 13.11 -13.06 4.07
C ASP A 24 12.62 -11.78 4.76
N GLY A 25 11.59 -11.90 5.58
CA GLY A 25 10.86 -10.80 6.18
C GLY A 25 10.16 -11.24 7.46
N ALA A 26 9.87 -10.28 8.34
CA ALA A 26 9.20 -10.55 9.62
C ALA A 26 7.77 -11.08 9.47
N LEU A 27 7.12 -10.80 8.34
CA LEU A 27 5.81 -11.31 7.95
C LEU A 27 5.85 -11.59 6.45
N ASN A 28 6.19 -12.83 6.07
CA ASN A 28 6.21 -13.25 4.67
C ASN A 28 4.78 -13.58 4.23
N VAL A 29 4.35 -12.95 3.14
CA VAL A 29 3.02 -13.16 2.54
C VAL A 29 3.19 -13.80 1.17
N ASP A 30 2.58 -14.96 0.96
CA ASP A 30 2.62 -15.66 -0.32
C ASP A 30 1.55 -15.15 -1.29
N LEU A 31 1.72 -15.42 -2.60
CA LEU A 31 0.72 -15.06 -3.62
C LEU A 31 -0.66 -15.67 -3.35
N THR A 32 -0.67 -16.90 -2.84
CA THR A 32 -1.90 -17.59 -2.43
C THR A 32 -2.58 -16.88 -1.26
N GLU A 33 -1.81 -16.29 -0.35
CA GLU A 33 -2.36 -15.53 0.77
C GLU A 33 -2.97 -14.20 0.32
N PHE A 34 -2.43 -13.56 -0.73
CA PHE A 34 -3.11 -12.39 -1.30
C PHE A 34 -4.51 -12.74 -1.82
N GLN A 35 -4.67 -13.91 -2.45
CA GLN A 35 -5.99 -14.35 -2.88
C GLN A 35 -6.92 -14.56 -1.69
N THR A 36 -6.48 -15.29 -0.66
CA THR A 36 -7.28 -15.56 0.54
C THR A 36 -7.64 -14.28 1.30
N ASN A 37 -6.71 -13.33 1.43
CA ASN A 37 -6.88 -12.13 2.25
C ASN A 37 -7.57 -10.97 1.51
N LEU A 38 -7.45 -10.88 0.18
CA LEU A 38 -7.97 -9.75 -0.60
C LEU A 38 -9.17 -10.09 -1.50
N VAL A 39 -9.46 -11.36 -1.74
CA VAL A 39 -10.53 -11.80 -2.66
C VAL A 39 -11.64 -12.51 -1.87
N PRO A 40 -12.60 -11.76 -1.29
CA PRO A 40 -13.69 -12.36 -0.51
C PRO A 40 -14.65 -13.18 -1.37
N TYR A 41 -14.79 -12.82 -2.66
CA TYR A 41 -15.63 -13.54 -3.62
C TYR A 41 -14.86 -13.74 -4.94
N PRO A 42 -15.01 -14.88 -5.63
CA PRO A 42 -14.26 -15.17 -6.85
C PRO A 42 -14.42 -14.12 -7.98
N ARG A 43 -15.54 -13.40 -8.04
CA ARG A 43 -15.77 -12.35 -9.05
C ARG A 43 -15.18 -10.98 -8.67
N ILE A 44 -14.79 -10.79 -7.41
CA ILE A 44 -14.27 -9.52 -6.88
C ILE A 44 -12.77 -9.70 -6.60
N HIS A 45 -11.99 -9.85 -7.66
CA HIS A 45 -10.55 -10.17 -7.61
C HIS A 45 -9.65 -9.09 -8.22
N PHE A 46 -10.13 -7.84 -8.27
CA PHE A 46 -9.38 -6.70 -8.80
C PHE A 46 -8.98 -5.75 -7.66
N PRO A 47 -7.88 -6.02 -6.95
CA PRO A 47 -7.39 -5.13 -5.90
C PRO A 47 -6.84 -3.83 -6.51
N LEU A 48 -7.00 -2.74 -5.75
CA LEU A 48 -6.38 -1.46 -6.04
C LEU A 48 -4.94 -1.45 -5.50
N ALA A 49 -3.96 -1.08 -6.34
CA ALA A 49 -2.60 -0.86 -5.90
C ALA A 49 -2.35 0.62 -5.58
N THR A 50 -1.66 0.86 -4.47
CA THR A 50 -1.23 2.20 -4.03
C THR A 50 0.21 2.12 -3.56
N TYR A 51 1.00 3.14 -3.83
CA TYR A 51 2.42 3.17 -3.47
C TYR A 51 2.83 4.49 -2.81
N SER A 52 3.59 4.38 -1.73
CA SER A 52 4.15 5.49 -0.99
C SER A 52 5.50 5.10 -0.38
N PRO A 53 6.49 6.01 -0.35
CA PRO A 53 6.45 7.36 -0.90
C PRO A 53 6.84 7.43 -2.39
N ILE A 54 6.27 8.38 -3.13
CA ILE A 54 6.72 8.77 -4.47
C ILE A 54 7.30 10.18 -4.37
N ILE A 55 8.62 10.26 -4.25
CA ILE A 55 9.36 11.53 -4.10
C ILE A 55 10.46 11.64 -5.16
N SER A 56 10.88 12.87 -5.48
CA SER A 56 12.00 13.09 -6.39
C SER A 56 13.32 12.71 -5.71
N ALA A 57 14.32 12.34 -6.51
CA ALA A 57 15.66 11.99 -6.00
C ALA A 57 16.28 13.13 -5.18
N GLU A 58 16.07 14.39 -5.58
CA GLU A 58 16.56 15.57 -4.86
C GLU A 58 15.94 15.69 -3.46
N LYS A 59 14.63 15.40 -3.32
CA LYS A 59 13.93 15.48 -2.03
C LYS A 59 14.20 14.29 -1.12
N ALA A 60 14.54 13.12 -1.71
CA ALA A 60 14.79 11.90 -0.96
C ALA A 60 15.95 12.00 0.05
N PHE A 61 16.93 12.89 -0.19
CA PHE A 61 18.05 13.08 0.72
C PHE A 61 17.77 14.07 1.87
N HIS A 62 16.67 14.83 1.78
CA HIS A 62 16.36 15.90 2.73
C HIS A 62 15.12 15.61 3.59
N GLU A 63 14.29 14.65 3.21
CA GLU A 63 13.07 14.26 3.94
C GLU A 63 13.20 12.83 4.47
N GLN A 64 13.21 12.68 5.79
CA GLN A 64 12.91 11.39 6.42
C GLN A 64 11.40 11.29 6.61
N LEU A 65 10.80 10.25 6.04
CA LEU A 65 9.36 9.99 6.17
C LEU A 65 9.15 8.89 7.20
N SER A 66 8.31 9.18 8.19
CA SER A 66 7.93 8.20 9.22
C SER A 66 6.97 7.14 8.66
N VAL A 67 6.91 5.99 9.34
CA VAL A 67 5.94 4.92 9.03
C VAL A 67 4.51 5.46 9.02
N SER A 68 4.16 6.36 9.94
CA SER A 68 2.83 6.98 9.99
C SER A 68 2.54 7.82 8.74
N GLU A 69 3.47 8.65 8.30
CA GLU A 69 3.27 9.52 7.14
C GLU A 69 3.13 8.73 5.85
N ILE A 70 3.99 7.73 5.62
CA ILE A 70 3.91 6.90 4.40
C ILE A 70 2.61 6.09 4.40
N THR A 71 2.17 5.60 5.55
CA THR A 71 0.91 4.85 5.70
C THR A 71 -0.27 5.75 5.40
N ASN A 72 -0.29 6.98 5.92
CA ASN A 72 -1.34 7.95 5.64
C ASN A 72 -1.45 8.28 4.16
N LYS A 73 -0.31 8.53 3.49
CA LYS A 73 -0.25 8.80 2.05
C LYS A 73 -0.83 7.64 1.22
N CYS A 74 -0.73 6.39 1.67
CA CYS A 74 -1.32 5.26 0.96
C CYS A 74 -2.86 5.28 0.88
N PHE A 75 -3.53 6.03 1.75
CA PHE A 75 -4.99 6.20 1.70
C PHE A 75 -5.41 7.52 1.05
N GLU A 76 -4.46 8.32 0.58
CA GLU A 76 -4.73 9.53 -0.17
C GLU A 76 -4.93 9.22 -1.68
N PRO A 77 -5.84 9.93 -2.38
CA PRO A 77 -6.05 9.72 -3.80
C PRO A 77 -4.80 9.91 -4.68
N GLY A 78 -3.83 10.71 -4.23
CA GLY A 78 -2.63 11.04 -5.00
C GLY A 78 -1.63 9.89 -5.19
N SER A 79 -1.71 8.85 -4.36
CA SER A 79 -0.79 7.70 -4.40
C SER A 79 -1.37 6.47 -5.10
N GLN A 80 -2.62 6.54 -5.56
CA GLN A 80 -3.35 5.41 -6.16
C GLN A 80 -2.96 5.20 -7.63
N MET A 81 -2.81 3.94 -8.02
CA MET A 81 -2.45 3.58 -9.40
C MET A 81 -3.65 3.45 -10.32
N VAL A 82 -4.87 3.56 -9.79
CA VAL A 82 -6.12 3.58 -10.56
C VAL A 82 -6.86 4.85 -10.24
N LYS A 83 -7.43 5.48 -11.27
CA LYS A 83 -8.27 6.67 -11.10
C LYS A 83 -9.65 6.27 -10.60
N CYS A 84 -9.80 6.17 -9.29
CA CYS A 84 -11.08 6.03 -8.59
C CYS A 84 -11.06 6.85 -7.30
N ASP A 85 -12.23 7.11 -6.70
CA ASP A 85 -12.33 7.75 -5.39
C ASP A 85 -12.82 6.70 -4.36
N PRO A 86 -11.94 6.17 -3.49
CA PRO A 86 -12.34 5.15 -2.52
C PRO A 86 -13.34 5.66 -1.49
N ARG A 87 -13.48 6.98 -1.32
CA ARG A 87 -14.45 7.58 -0.39
C ARG A 87 -15.89 7.39 -0.85
N ASN A 88 -16.09 7.13 -2.13
CA ASN A 88 -17.40 6.79 -2.71
C ASN A 88 -17.72 5.28 -2.61
N GLY A 89 -16.82 4.49 -2.01
CA GLY A 89 -16.97 3.05 -1.83
C GLY A 89 -16.63 2.62 -0.41
N LYS A 90 -16.43 1.32 -0.24
CA LYS A 90 -15.96 0.71 1.02
C LYS A 90 -14.82 -0.26 0.74
N TYR A 91 -13.86 -0.30 1.64
CA TYR A 91 -12.78 -1.28 1.61
C TYR A 91 -13.31 -2.64 2.10
N MET A 92 -13.18 -3.67 1.26
CA MET A 92 -13.46 -5.06 1.67
C MET A 92 -12.28 -5.68 2.40
N ALA A 93 -11.07 -5.39 1.91
CA ALA A 93 -9.82 -5.84 2.49
C ALA A 93 -8.72 -4.83 2.18
N CYS A 94 -7.65 -4.85 2.96
CA CYS A 94 -6.47 -4.02 2.74
C CYS A 94 -5.23 -4.78 3.22
N CYS A 95 -4.18 -4.77 2.40
CA CYS A 95 -2.87 -5.30 2.76
C CYS A 95 -1.83 -4.18 2.63
N LEU A 96 -1.00 -4.01 3.66
CA LEU A 96 0.08 -3.02 3.68
C LEU A 96 1.42 -3.75 3.69
N LEU A 97 2.17 -3.61 2.61
CA LEU A 97 3.47 -4.25 2.42
C LEU A 97 4.58 -3.24 2.69
N TYR A 98 5.11 -3.26 3.91
CA TYR A 98 6.21 -2.39 4.32
C TYR A 98 7.56 -2.98 3.92
N ARG A 99 8.50 -2.10 3.56
CA ARG A 99 9.88 -2.49 3.22
C ARG A 99 10.86 -1.44 3.73
N GLY A 100 12.00 -1.90 4.26
CA GLY A 100 13.05 -1.05 4.81
C GLY A 100 13.13 -1.16 6.33
N ASP A 101 13.69 -0.14 6.97
CA ASP A 101 13.77 -0.04 8.43
C ASP A 101 12.40 0.33 9.01
N VAL A 102 11.62 -0.70 9.34
CA VAL A 102 10.23 -0.55 9.79
C VAL A 102 10.01 -1.32 11.08
N VAL A 103 9.69 -0.59 12.14
CA VAL A 103 9.40 -1.17 13.45
C VAL A 103 7.93 -1.60 13.52
N PRO A 104 7.61 -2.87 13.85
CA PRO A 104 6.23 -3.36 13.90
C PRO A 104 5.30 -2.57 14.84
N LYS A 105 5.84 -2.03 15.93
CA LYS A 105 5.10 -1.16 16.86
C LYS A 105 4.57 0.11 16.19
N ASP A 106 5.37 0.72 15.32
CA ASP A 106 5.01 1.96 14.64
C ASP A 106 3.97 1.69 13.55
N VAL A 107 4.07 0.53 12.88
CA VAL A 107 3.05 0.04 11.93
C VAL A 107 1.69 -0.12 12.63
N ASN A 108 1.66 -0.81 13.77
CA ASN A 108 0.42 -0.99 14.53
C ASN A 108 -0.19 0.36 14.97
N SER A 109 0.66 1.29 15.39
CA SER A 109 0.23 2.64 15.79
C SER A 109 -0.33 3.43 14.59
N ALA A 110 0.33 3.37 13.44
CA ALA A 110 -0.13 4.01 12.21
C ALA A 110 -1.48 3.45 11.75
N ILE A 111 -1.64 2.12 11.75
CA ILE A 111 -2.90 1.46 11.37
C ILE A 111 -4.03 1.83 12.33
N ALA A 112 -3.77 1.91 13.64
CA ALA A 112 -4.76 2.35 14.61
C ALA A 112 -5.27 3.76 14.29
N VAL A 113 -4.38 4.68 13.92
CA VAL A 113 -4.76 6.04 13.50
C VAL A 113 -5.60 6.00 12.21
N ILE A 114 -5.20 5.21 11.21
CA ILE A 114 -5.96 5.04 9.96
C ILE A 114 -7.40 4.61 10.21
N LYS A 115 -7.62 3.64 11.11
CA LYS A 115 -8.95 3.13 11.43
C LYS A 115 -9.88 4.17 12.07
N THR A 116 -9.34 5.22 12.68
CA THR A 116 -10.16 6.31 13.26
C THR A 116 -10.63 7.34 12.23
N LYS A 117 -10.06 7.34 11.02
CA LYS A 117 -10.41 8.30 9.97
C LYS A 117 -11.76 7.96 9.34
N ARG A 118 -12.72 8.90 9.43
CA ARG A 118 -14.07 8.76 8.85
C ARG A 118 -14.11 8.58 7.33
N THR A 119 -13.05 9.02 6.63
CA THR A 119 -12.91 8.90 5.17
C THR A 119 -12.52 7.50 4.71
N ILE A 120 -12.10 6.63 5.63
CA ILE A 120 -11.66 5.27 5.33
C ILE A 120 -12.69 4.33 5.94
N GLN A 121 -13.61 3.85 5.11
CA GLN A 121 -14.73 3.03 5.55
C GLN A 121 -14.54 1.60 5.05
N PHE A 122 -14.55 0.65 5.98
CA PHE A 122 -14.56 -0.77 5.65
C PHE A 122 -16.01 -1.28 5.57
N VAL A 123 -16.19 -2.44 4.95
CA VAL A 123 -17.43 -3.22 5.08
C VAL A 123 -17.64 -3.66 6.54
N ASP A 124 -18.87 -4.00 6.88
CA ASP A 124 -19.35 -4.24 8.25
C ASP A 124 -19.21 -5.70 8.74
N TRP A 125 -18.97 -6.62 7.81
CA TRP A 125 -18.68 -8.03 8.05
C TRP A 125 -17.17 -8.31 7.93
#